data_AF-A0A944RMT4-F1
#
_entry.id   AF-A0A944RMT4-F1
#
_cell.length_a   1.000
_cell.length_b   1.000
_cell.length_c   1.000
_cell.angle_alpha   90.00
_cell.angle_beta   90.00
_cell.angle_gamma   90.00
#
_symmetry.space_group_name_H-M   'P 1'
#
loop_
_entity.id
_entity.type
_entity.pdbx_description
1 polymer ?
#
loop_
_entity_poly.entity_id
_entity_poly.type
_entity_poly.pdbx_seq_one_letter_code
_entity_poly.pdbx_strand_id
1 'polypeptide(L)'
;MTSGFQEIKDMAPPASTTGPIGWLRQNLLSSPVNILLTIFSVYLILKFVPPILDWAIFSADFIGKDQKACTSGGACWVFISARLDLFIYGFYPLDQYWRVDWMFALLAITFVPQFFDAFPYKKAFGMFALFVLPVIAYILLLGGSFGLTPVDTNQWGGLMLTLVLAYVGIVAA
;
A
#
# COMPACT_ATOMS: atom_id res chain seq x y z
N MET A 1 -64.63 2.23 -17.72
CA MET A 1 -63.63 2.94 -16.90
C MET A 1 -62.25 2.47 -17.36
N THR A 2 -61.65 3.16 -18.33
CA THR A 2 -60.27 2.90 -18.77
C THR A 2 -59.52 4.20 -18.52
N SER A 3 -58.93 4.36 -17.33
CA SER A 3 -58.00 5.45 -17.07
C SER A 3 -56.78 5.23 -17.95
N GLY A 4 -56.69 5.99 -19.05
CA GLY A 4 -55.52 5.97 -19.91
C GLY A 4 -54.31 6.44 -19.12
N PHE A 5 -53.30 5.57 -18.97
CA PHE A 5 -51.99 5.99 -18.50
C PHE A 5 -51.39 6.93 -19.55
N GLN A 6 -51.19 8.19 -19.18
CA GLN A 6 -50.53 9.17 -20.02
C GLN A 6 -49.02 9.08 -19.77
N GLU A 7 -48.27 8.58 -20.75
CA GLU A 7 -46.82 8.43 -20.64
C GLU A 7 -46.17 9.83 -20.70
N ILE A 8 -45.49 10.21 -19.61
CA ILE A 8 -44.80 11.49 -19.51
C ILE A 8 -43.43 11.33 -20.18
N LYS A 9 -43.07 12.28 -21.04
CA LYS A 9 -41.77 12.32 -21.73
C LYS A 9 -40.62 12.24 -20.70
N ASP A 10 -39.75 11.25 -20.86
CA ASP A 10 -38.53 11.13 -20.06
C ASP A 10 -37.68 12.41 -20.18
N MET A 11 -37.51 13.09 -19.05
CA MET A 11 -36.62 14.23 -18.91
C MET A 11 -35.29 13.77 -18.33
N ALA A 12 -34.20 14.43 -18.71
CA ALA A 12 -32.91 14.19 -18.09
C ALA A 12 -33.01 14.45 -16.57
N PRO A 13 -32.36 13.64 -15.72
CA PRO A 13 -32.36 13.87 -14.28
C PRO A 13 -31.85 15.28 -13.96
N PRO A 14 -32.38 15.94 -12.91
CA PRO A 14 -31.88 17.24 -12.49
C PRO A 14 -30.37 17.21 -12.31
N ALA A 15 -29.64 18.18 -12.87
CA ALA A 15 -28.17 18.24 -12.77
C ALA A 15 -27.64 18.25 -11.32
N SER A 16 -28.49 18.59 -10.35
CA SER A 16 -28.19 18.52 -8.92
C SER A 16 -28.22 17.11 -8.32
N THR A 17 -28.70 16.12 -9.06
CA THR A 17 -28.85 14.71 -8.63
C THR A 17 -27.90 13.75 -9.36
N THR A 18 -27.23 14.22 -10.40
CA THR A 18 -26.29 13.44 -11.20
C THR A 18 -24.89 14.07 -11.18
N GLY A 19 -23.87 13.24 -11.42
CA GLY A 19 -22.47 13.69 -11.47
C GLY A 19 -21.84 14.01 -10.10
N PRO A 20 -20.64 14.62 -10.10
CA PRO A 20 -19.85 14.83 -8.88
C PRO A 20 -20.55 15.70 -7.82
N ILE A 21 -21.33 16.70 -8.27
CA ILE A 21 -22.06 17.61 -7.39
C ILE A 21 -23.23 16.89 -6.71
N GLY A 22 -23.95 16.03 -7.44
CA GLY A 22 -24.99 15.17 -6.89
C GLY A 22 -24.42 14.19 -5.87
N TRP A 23 -23.27 13.57 -6.17
CA TRP A 23 -22.56 12.67 -5.25
C TRP A 23 -22.13 13.38 -3.95
N LEU A 24 -21.55 14.58 -4.04
CA LEU A 24 -21.14 15.36 -2.86
C LEU A 24 -22.32 15.67 -1.93
N ARG A 25 -23.45 16.08 -2.50
CA ARG A 25 -24.66 16.36 -1.71
C ARG A 25 -25.23 15.11 -1.05
N GLN A 26 -25.26 13.99 -1.77
CA GLN A 26 -25.81 12.73 -1.27
C GLN A 26 -24.91 12.04 -0.23
N ASN A 27 -23.59 12.23 -0.30
CA ASN A 27 -22.64 11.52 0.58
C ASN A 27 -22.10 12.42 1.70
N LEU A 28 -21.62 13.63 1.39
CA LEU A 28 -20.96 14.51 2.36
C LEU A 28 -21.92 15.48 3.05
N LEU A 29 -22.96 15.96 2.33
CA LEU A 29 -23.88 16.99 2.85
C LEU A 29 -25.30 16.47 3.10
N SER A 30 -25.46 15.15 3.26
CA SER A 30 -26.77 14.50 3.34
C SER A 30 -27.50 14.68 4.68
N SER A 31 -26.78 15.01 5.74
CA SER A 31 -27.36 15.27 7.07
C SER A 31 -26.59 16.37 7.80
N PRO A 32 -27.18 17.06 8.79
CA PRO A 32 -26.46 18.05 9.60
C PRO A 32 -25.19 17.49 10.27
N VAL A 33 -25.22 16.22 10.68
CA VAL A 33 -24.05 15.53 11.25
C VAL A 33 -22.97 15.34 10.18
N ASN A 34 -23.34 14.89 8.97
CA ASN A 34 -22.38 14.71 7.87
C ASN A 34 -21.78 16.05 7.43
N ILE A 35 -22.58 17.12 7.42
CA ILE A 35 -22.08 18.47 7.14
C ILE A 35 -21.04 18.89 8.19
N LEU A 36 -21.34 18.72 9.48
CA LEU A 36 -20.40 19.03 10.57
C LEU A 36 -19.11 18.20 10.47
N LEU A 37 -19.22 16.89 10.27
CA LEU A 37 -18.07 16.00 10.10
C LEU A 37 -17.24 16.36 8.87
N THR A 38 -17.90 16.73 7.77
CA THR A 38 -17.22 17.16 6.55
C THR A 38 -16.45 18.45 6.77
N ILE A 39 -17.07 19.47 7.37
CA ILE A 39 -16.41 20.74 7.70
C ILE A 39 -15.23 20.51 8.65
N PHE A 40 -15.43 19.70 9.69
CA PHE A 40 -14.39 19.35 10.65
C PHE A 40 -13.23 18.61 9.98
N SER A 41 -13.50 17.64 9.12
CA SER A 41 -12.48 16.90 8.38
C SER A 41 -11.69 17.81 7.44
N VAL A 42 -12.37 18.70 6.71
CA VAL A 42 -11.72 19.70 5.85
C VAL A 42 -10.85 20.64 6.68
N TYR A 43 -11.32 21.08 7.85
CA TYR A 43 -10.53 21.91 8.77
C TYR A 43 -9.25 21.18 9.21
N LEU A 44 -9.34 19.91 9.62
CA LEU A 44 -8.16 19.12 10.01
C LEU A 44 -7.17 18.97 8.84
N ILE A 45 -7.68 18.66 7.64
CA ILE A 45 -6.86 18.55 6.44
C ILE A 45 -6.09 19.86 6.20
N LEU A 46 -6.79 20.99 6.18
CA LEU A 46 -6.16 22.30 5.95
C LEU A 46 -5.22 22.70 7.09
N LYS A 47 -5.44 22.20 8.32
CA LYS A 47 -4.58 22.50 9.47
C LYS A 47 -3.29 21.67 9.49
N PHE A 48 -3.36 20.39 9.11
CA PHE A 48 -2.25 19.44 9.28
C PHE A 48 -1.53 19.09 7.98
N VAL A 49 -2.23 19.00 6.85
CA VAL A 49 -1.61 18.57 5.59
C VAL A 49 -0.59 19.59 5.08
N PRO A 50 -0.86 20.91 5.02
CA PRO A 50 0.14 21.88 4.56
C PRO A 50 1.48 21.84 5.33
N PRO A 51 1.51 21.89 6.69
CA PRO A 51 2.80 21.82 7.40
C PRO A 51 3.50 20.46 7.26
N ILE A 52 2.75 19.36 7.13
CA ILE A 52 3.35 18.04 6.86
C ILE A 52 4.01 18.03 5.47
N LEU A 53 3.35 18.58 4.44
CA LEU A 53 3.92 18.65 3.10
C LEU A 53 5.13 19.59 3.04
N ASP A 54 5.07 20.72 3.75
CA ASP A 54 6.21 21.62 3.91
C ASP A 54 7.40 20.90 4.50
N TRP A 55 7.22 20.24 5.65
CA TRP A 55 8.28 19.49 6.29
C TRP A 55 8.77 18.31 5.45
N ALA A 56 7.87 17.49 4.90
CA ALA A 56 8.23 16.24 4.24
C ALA A 56 8.80 16.42 2.82
N ILE A 57 8.44 17.50 2.12
CA ILE A 57 8.76 17.67 0.69
C ILE A 57 9.42 19.03 0.43
N PHE A 58 8.76 20.14 0.76
CA PHE A 58 9.20 21.46 0.30
C PHE A 58 10.45 21.97 1.01
N SER A 59 10.57 21.70 2.30
CA SER A 59 11.70 22.07 3.16
C SER A 59 12.64 20.89 3.43
N ALA A 60 12.51 19.79 2.69
CA ALA A 60 13.23 18.55 2.95
C ALA A 60 14.58 18.45 2.22
N ASP A 61 15.54 17.75 2.83
CA ASP A 61 16.88 17.57 2.31
C ASP A 61 17.04 16.22 1.59
N PHE A 62 17.24 16.27 0.27
CA PHE A 62 17.34 15.08 -0.58
C PHE A 62 18.76 14.69 -0.99
N ILE A 63 19.70 15.64 -0.97
CA ILE A 63 21.05 15.46 -1.50
C ILE A 63 22.07 15.65 -0.38
N GLY A 64 22.89 14.63 -0.14
CA GLY A 64 23.92 14.66 0.89
C GLY A 64 24.64 13.33 1.03
N LYS A 65 25.76 13.32 1.75
CA LYS A 65 26.52 12.09 2.04
C LYS A 65 26.13 11.45 3.38
N ASP A 66 25.64 12.26 4.31
CA ASP A 66 25.24 11.83 5.65
C ASP A 66 24.15 12.74 6.22
N GLN A 67 23.66 12.41 7.41
CA GLN A 67 22.63 13.20 8.11
C GLN A 67 23.03 14.64 8.41
N LYS A 68 24.34 14.97 8.41
CA LYS A 68 24.80 16.35 8.69
C LYS A 68 24.53 17.28 7.52
N ALA A 69 24.29 16.73 6.33
CA ALA A 69 23.85 17.50 5.17
C ALA A 69 22.41 18.02 5.30
N CYS A 70 21.62 17.51 6.27
CA CYS A 70 20.25 17.93 6.48
C CYS A 70 20.20 19.20 7.35
N THR A 71 20.10 20.37 6.71
CA THR A 71 20.15 21.69 7.37
C THR A 71 18.88 22.52 7.17
N SER A 72 17.96 22.09 6.31
CA SER A 72 16.79 22.88 5.89
C SER A 72 15.67 22.93 6.93
N GLY A 73 15.77 22.13 8.00
CA GLY A 73 14.75 22.05 9.06
C GLY A 73 13.53 21.19 8.71
N GLY A 74 13.44 20.67 7.48
CA GLY A 74 12.46 19.67 7.06
C GLY A 74 12.92 18.22 7.29
N ALA A 75 12.31 17.30 6.55
CA ALA A 75 12.63 15.87 6.59
C ALA A 75 14.02 15.59 5.98
N CYS A 76 14.77 14.70 6.62
CA CYS A 76 16.10 14.30 6.18
C CYS A 76 16.04 13.03 5.31
N TRP A 77 15.74 13.18 4.02
CA TRP A 77 15.69 12.04 3.08
C TRP A 77 17.06 11.44 2.80
N VAL A 78 18.15 12.22 2.97
CA VAL A 78 19.53 11.72 2.89
C VAL A 78 19.78 10.58 3.88
N PHE A 79 19.25 10.67 5.10
CA PHE A 79 19.38 9.59 6.08
C PHE A 79 18.60 8.35 5.66
N ILE A 80 17.38 8.52 5.15
CA ILE A 80 16.51 7.42 4.74
C ILE A 80 17.14 6.67 3.56
N SER A 81 17.63 7.37 2.54
CA SER A 81 18.29 6.75 1.40
C SER A 81 19.58 6.03 1.79
N ALA A 82 20.37 6.59 2.72
CA ALA A 82 21.58 5.95 3.24
C ALA A 82 21.33 4.72 4.12
N ARG A 83 20.10 4.52 4.60
CA ARG A 83 19.69 3.38 5.45
C ARG A 83 18.59 2.53 4.83
N LEU A 84 18.31 2.72 3.54
CA LEU A 84 17.21 2.05 2.85
C LEU A 84 17.37 0.52 2.91
N ASP A 85 18.60 0.03 2.76
CA ASP A 85 18.90 -1.40 2.83
C ASP A 85 18.52 -2.01 4.18
N LEU A 86 18.76 -1.29 5.28
CA LEU A 86 18.36 -1.73 6.62
C LEU A 86 16.82 -1.77 6.76
N PHE A 87 16.12 -0.81 6.15
CA PHE A 87 14.65 -0.80 6.16
C PHE A 87 14.04 -1.89 5.29
N ILE A 88 14.69 -2.32 4.21
CA ILE A 88 14.19 -3.35 3.30
C ILE A 88 14.57 -4.74 3.81
N TYR A 89 15.87 -4.97 4.03
CA TYR A 89 16.46 -6.28 4.28
C TYR A 89 16.76 -6.55 5.77
N GLY A 90 16.74 -5.54 6.63
CA GLY A 90 17.14 -5.70 8.04
C GLY A 90 18.64 -5.94 8.17
N PHE A 91 19.03 -6.95 8.96
CA PHE A 91 20.42 -7.36 9.14
C PHE A 91 20.80 -8.55 8.24
N TYR A 92 20.01 -8.84 7.21
CA TYR A 92 20.30 -9.91 6.26
C TYR A 92 21.67 -9.65 5.58
N PRO A 93 22.49 -10.68 5.29
CA PRO A 93 23.78 -10.48 4.65
C PRO A 93 23.67 -9.87 3.25
N LEU A 94 24.52 -8.88 2.94
CA LEU A 94 24.53 -8.13 1.67
C LEU A 94 24.66 -9.05 0.44
N ASP A 95 25.48 -10.09 0.54
CA ASP A 95 25.72 -11.08 -0.51
C ASP A 95 24.51 -11.99 -0.76
N GLN A 96 23.52 -11.97 0.13
CA GLN A 96 22.32 -12.80 0.07
C GLN A 96 21.03 -12.00 -0.21
N TYR A 97 21.12 -10.69 -0.47
CA TYR A 97 19.95 -9.83 -0.78
C TYR A 97 19.11 -10.35 -1.94
N TRP A 98 19.77 -10.96 -2.94
CA TRP A 98 19.08 -11.58 -4.08
C TRP A 98 18.00 -12.57 -3.64
N ARG A 99 18.18 -13.29 -2.52
CA ARG A 99 17.17 -14.24 -1.99
C ARG A 99 15.89 -13.52 -1.56
N VAL A 100 16.04 -12.36 -0.92
CA VAL A 100 14.94 -11.50 -0.48
C VAL A 100 14.26 -10.87 -1.69
N ASP A 101 15.04 -10.39 -2.67
CA ASP A 101 14.51 -9.82 -3.91
C ASP A 101 13.68 -10.84 -4.70
N TRP A 102 14.15 -12.08 -4.80
CA TRP A 102 13.37 -13.17 -5.40
C TRP A 102 12.10 -13.46 -4.63
N MET A 103 12.15 -13.43 -3.30
CA MET A 103 10.95 -13.61 -2.49
C MET A 103 9.93 -12.51 -2.75
N PHE A 104 10.36 -11.24 -2.84
CA PHE A 104 9.49 -10.13 -3.20
C PHE A 104 8.91 -10.27 -4.60
N ALA A 105 9.73 -10.68 -5.57
CA ALA A 105 9.27 -10.92 -6.94
C ALA A 105 8.23 -12.04 -6.98
N LEU A 106 8.45 -13.17 -6.31
CA LEU A 106 7.49 -14.28 -6.25
C LEU A 106 6.20 -13.89 -5.55
N LEU A 107 6.29 -13.14 -4.45
CA LEU A 107 5.12 -12.60 -3.76
C LEU A 107 4.32 -11.67 -4.69
N ALA A 108 4.98 -10.74 -5.38
CA ALA A 108 4.33 -9.83 -6.32
C ALA A 108 3.70 -10.59 -7.51
N ILE A 109 4.42 -11.53 -8.12
CA ILE A 109 3.93 -12.34 -9.24
C ILE A 109 2.68 -13.13 -8.85
N THR A 110 2.61 -13.63 -7.62
CA THR A 110 1.48 -14.45 -7.17
C THR A 110 0.30 -13.62 -6.66
N PHE A 111 0.58 -12.49 -6.01
CA PHE A 111 -0.42 -11.64 -5.34
C PHE A 111 -1.02 -10.57 -6.27
N VAL A 112 -0.20 -9.88 -7.08
CA VAL A 112 -0.67 -8.77 -7.94
C VAL A 112 -1.75 -9.21 -8.94
N PRO A 113 -1.67 -10.37 -9.62
CA PRO A 113 -2.72 -10.80 -10.54
C PRO A 113 -4.09 -11.03 -9.88
N GLN A 114 -4.15 -11.20 -8.56
CA GLN A 114 -5.42 -11.40 -7.85
C GLN A 114 -6.31 -10.16 -7.90
N PHE A 115 -5.73 -8.96 -8.00
CA PHE A 115 -6.47 -7.70 -8.12
C PHE A 115 -7.15 -7.49 -9.49
N PHE A 116 -6.84 -8.31 -10.51
CA PHE A 116 -7.35 -8.12 -11.87
C PHE A 116 -8.38 -9.18 -12.25
N ASP A 117 -9.68 -8.87 -12.23
CA ASP A 117 -10.78 -9.82 -12.54
C ASP A 117 -10.66 -10.58 -13.84
N ALA A 118 -10.01 -10.01 -14.85
CA ALA A 118 -9.79 -10.65 -16.14
C ALA A 118 -8.69 -11.73 -16.15
N PHE A 119 -7.93 -11.94 -15.06
CA PHE A 119 -6.82 -12.90 -15.06
C PHE A 119 -7.32 -14.37 -14.98
N PRO A 120 -7.06 -15.21 -15.99
CA PRO A 120 -7.66 -16.55 -16.06
C PRO A 120 -7.06 -17.56 -15.06
N TYR A 121 -5.85 -17.33 -14.57
CA TYR A 121 -5.12 -18.26 -13.69
C TYR A 121 -5.14 -17.85 -12.21
N LYS A 122 -6.08 -16.99 -11.78
CA LYS A 122 -6.18 -16.51 -10.39
C LYS A 122 -6.13 -17.63 -9.36
N LYS A 123 -6.95 -18.67 -9.55
CA LYS A 123 -7.02 -19.82 -8.64
C LYS A 123 -5.70 -20.58 -8.56
N ALA A 124 -5.03 -20.81 -9.68
CA ALA A 124 -3.74 -21.52 -9.71
C ALA A 124 -2.65 -20.71 -8.99
N PHE A 125 -2.57 -19.40 -9.24
CA PHE A 125 -1.63 -18.51 -8.57
C PHE A 125 -1.92 -18.37 -7.07
N GLY A 126 -3.19 -18.32 -6.69
CA GLY A 126 -3.61 -18.30 -5.28
C GLY A 126 -3.27 -19.60 -4.55
N MET A 127 -3.49 -20.76 -5.18
CA MET A 127 -3.10 -22.07 -4.64
C MET A 127 -1.58 -22.22 -4.52
N PHE A 128 -0.84 -21.78 -5.55
CA PHE A 128 0.62 -21.78 -5.52
C PHE A 128 1.12 -20.89 -4.39
N ALA A 129 0.57 -19.69 -4.25
CA ALA A 129 0.88 -18.81 -3.13
C ALA A 129 0.64 -19.57 -1.82
N LEU A 130 -0.59 -20.06 -1.59
CA LEU A 130 -1.01 -20.63 -0.31
C LEU A 130 -0.14 -21.81 0.15
N PHE A 131 0.19 -22.74 -0.74
CA PHE A 131 0.83 -24.00 -0.36
C PHE A 131 2.31 -24.07 -0.70
N VAL A 132 2.73 -23.46 -1.80
CA VAL A 132 4.10 -23.63 -2.33
C VAL A 132 4.98 -22.48 -1.88
N LEU A 133 4.46 -21.25 -1.88
CA LEU A 133 5.25 -20.07 -1.56
C LEU A 133 5.83 -20.08 -0.12
N PRO A 134 5.12 -20.52 0.94
CA PRO A 134 5.70 -20.65 2.28
C PRO A 134 6.89 -21.61 2.33
N VAL A 135 6.83 -22.71 1.59
CA VAL A 135 7.92 -23.70 1.51
C VAL A 135 9.12 -23.10 0.79
N ILE A 136 8.89 -22.41 -0.33
CA ILE A 136 9.94 -21.69 -1.05
C ILE A 136 10.54 -20.62 -0.15
N ALA A 137 9.74 -19.82 0.54
CA ALA A 137 10.19 -18.77 1.44
C ALA A 137 11.08 -19.33 2.56
N TYR A 138 10.67 -20.45 3.18
CA TYR A 138 11.47 -21.12 4.20
C TYR A 138 12.84 -21.55 3.67
N ILE A 139 12.88 -22.28 2.54
CA ILE A 139 14.12 -22.78 1.94
C ILE A 139 15.02 -21.63 1.48
N LEU A 140 14.43 -20.65 0.79
CA LEU A 140 15.15 -19.55 0.18
C LEU A 140 15.71 -18.59 1.23
N LEU A 141 14.91 -18.19 2.22
CA LEU A 141 15.30 -17.16 3.18
C LEU A 141 16.16 -17.70 4.33
N LEU A 142 15.87 -18.91 4.83
CA LEU A 142 16.64 -19.51 5.92
C LEU A 142 17.93 -20.15 5.40
N GLY A 143 17.91 -20.67 4.17
CA GLY A 143 19.06 -21.37 3.59
C GLY A 143 19.32 -22.72 4.27
N GLY A 144 20.59 -23.16 4.27
CA GLY A 144 21.00 -24.44 4.87
C GLY A 144 20.67 -25.68 4.03
N SER A 145 20.10 -25.50 2.84
CA SER A 145 19.76 -26.55 1.88
C SER A 145 20.21 -26.15 0.47
N PHE A 146 20.42 -27.13 -0.43
CA PHE A 146 20.84 -26.89 -1.82
C PHE A 146 22.14 -26.05 -1.99
N GLY A 147 23.04 -26.08 -1.00
CA GLY A 147 24.29 -25.30 -1.02
C GLY A 147 24.13 -23.83 -0.62
N LEU A 148 22.92 -23.41 -0.19
CA LEU A 148 22.68 -22.07 0.33
C LEU A 148 23.28 -21.92 1.73
N THR A 149 24.04 -20.83 1.94
CA THR A 149 24.51 -20.44 3.27
C THR A 149 23.31 -20.25 4.22
N PRO A 150 23.33 -20.83 5.42
CA PRO A 150 22.27 -20.61 6.40
C PRO A 150 22.32 -19.16 6.91
N VAL A 151 21.15 -18.53 7.02
CA VAL A 151 20.97 -17.18 7.58
C VAL A 151 19.99 -17.26 8.74
N ASP A 152 20.49 -16.94 9.93
CA ASP A 152 19.72 -17.03 11.17
C ASP A 152 18.54 -16.05 11.19
N THR A 153 17.42 -16.47 11.79
CA THR A 153 16.19 -15.67 11.88
C THR A 153 16.33 -14.42 12.75
N ASN A 154 17.38 -14.30 13.56
CA ASN A 154 17.69 -13.10 14.34
C ASN A 154 18.20 -11.94 13.45
N GLN A 155 18.64 -12.23 12.23
CA GLN A 155 19.09 -11.22 11.25
C GLN A 155 17.93 -10.70 10.39
N TRP A 156 16.77 -11.35 10.45
CA TRP A 156 15.61 -10.98 9.65
C TRP A 156 14.99 -9.70 10.21
N GLY A 157 14.62 -8.78 9.32
CA GLY A 157 14.03 -7.52 9.71
C GLY A 157 13.46 -6.75 8.53
N GLY A 158 13.20 -5.46 8.75
CA GLY A 158 12.75 -4.55 7.72
C GLY A 158 11.43 -4.98 7.05
N LEU A 159 11.26 -4.55 5.80
CA LEU A 159 10.13 -4.85 4.94
C LEU A 159 10.01 -6.35 4.65
N MET A 160 11.15 -7.05 4.56
CA MET A 160 11.18 -8.50 4.37
C MET A 160 10.37 -9.21 5.45
N LEU A 161 10.70 -8.98 6.73
CA LEU A 161 10.04 -9.67 7.83
C LEU A 161 8.56 -9.29 7.91
N THR A 162 8.21 -8.02 7.71
CA THR A 162 6.81 -7.57 7.77
C THR A 162 5.96 -8.22 6.68
N LEU A 163 6.45 -8.29 5.44
CA LEU A 163 5.74 -8.93 4.34
C LEU A 163 5.58 -10.43 4.55
N VAL A 164 6.61 -11.13 5.04
CA VAL A 164 6.52 -12.56 5.35
C VAL A 164 5.48 -12.82 6.44
N LEU A 165 5.52 -12.07 7.54
CA LEU A 165 4.56 -12.22 8.65
C LEU A 165 3.13 -11.87 8.22
N ALA A 166 2.96 -10.79 7.46
CA ALA A 166 1.66 -10.41 6.93
C ALA A 166 1.09 -11.50 6.02
N TYR A 167 1.93 -12.07 5.14
CA TYR A 167 1.52 -13.14 4.25
C TYR A 167 1.10 -14.41 5.00
N VAL A 168 1.91 -14.87 5.95
CA VAL A 168 1.59 -16.03 6.79
C VAL A 168 0.33 -15.77 7.61
N GLY A 169 0.16 -14.56 8.15
CA GLY A 169 -1.04 -14.16 8.89
C GLY A 169 -2.31 -14.21 8.04
N ILE A 170 -2.25 -13.77 6.77
CA ILE A 170 -3.38 -13.85 5.83
C ILE A 170 -3.72 -15.30 5.49
N VAL A 171 -2.71 -16.15 5.33
CA VAL A 171 -2.88 -17.58 5.04
C VAL A 171 -3.48 -18.35 6.21
N ALA A 172 -3.15 -17.95 7.45
CA ALA A 172 -3.58 -18.62 8.67
C ALA A 172 -4.93 -18.13 9.23
N ALA A 173 -5.47 -17.00 8.75
CA ALA A 173 -6.73 -16.40 9.18
C ALA A 173 -7.95 -17.07 8.53
#